data_AF-A0A3C1I436-F1
#
_entry.id   AF-A0A3C1I436-F1
#
_cell.length_a   1.000
_cell.length_b   1.000
_cell.length_c   1.000
_cell.angle_alpha   90.00
_cell.angle_beta   90.00
_cell.angle_gamma   90.00
#
_symmetry.space_group_name_H-M   'P 1'
#
loop_
_entity.id
_entity.type
_entity.pdbx_description
1 polymer ?
#
loop_
_entity_poly.entity_id
_entity_poly.type
_entity_poly.pdbx_seq_one_letter_code
_entity_poly.pdbx_strand_id
1 'polypeptide(L)' 'MNIGKLLIIIGIIFLIIGIIWTFIGRLPGDITFKKGNVTFYFPIMTSIVVSIILSLIFYILGRFR' A
#
# COMPACT_ATOMS: atom_id res chain seq x y z
N MET A 1 -13.85 9.83 17.74
CA MET A 1 -12.45 9.97 17.31
C MET A 1 -11.98 11.39 17.59
N ASN A 2 -10.97 11.60 18.43
CA ASN A 2 -10.36 12.93 18.59
C ASN A 2 -9.75 13.38 17.26
N ILE A 3 -9.95 14.64 16.89
CA ILE A 3 -9.51 15.22 15.61
C ILE A 3 -8.01 14.96 15.37
N GLY A 4 -7.17 15.02 16.43
CA GLY A 4 -5.74 14.76 16.36
C GLY A 4 -5.39 13.32 15.95
N LYS A 5 -6.19 12.34 16.37
CA LYS A 5 -5.98 10.92 16.02
C LYS A 5 -6.31 10.66 14.55
N LEU A 6 -7.27 11.41 14.00
CA LEU A 6 -7.67 11.36 12.60
C LEU A 6 -6.59 11.96 11.69
N LEU A 7 -6.00 13.10 12.10
CA LEU A 7 -4.87 13.73 11.41
C LEU A 7 -3.63 12.82 11.34
N ILE A 8 -3.31 12.11 12.44
CA ILE A 8 -2.19 11.16 12.47
C ILE A 8 -2.42 10.00 11.48
N ILE A 9 -3.63 9.44 11.43
CA ILE A 9 -3.99 8.36 10.50
C ILE A 9 -3.83 8.79 9.04
N ILE A 10 -4.34 9.99 8.70
CA ILE A 10 -4.21 10.56 7.36
C ILE A 10 -2.73 10.76 6.99
N GLY A 11 -1.92 11.27 7.91
CA GLY A 11 -0.48 11.44 7.69
C GLY A 11 0.24 10.13 7.40
N ILE A 12 -0.10 9.06 8.13
CA ILE A 12 0.46 7.72 7.91
C ILE A 12 0.06 7.17 6.52
N ILE A 13 -1.20 7.37 6.10
CA ILE A 13 -1.68 6.96 4.78
C ILE A 13 -0.89 7.67 3.67
N PHE A 14 -0.71 8.99 3.77
CA PHE A 14 0.08 9.74 2.78
C PHE A 14 1.55 9.33 2.73
N LEU A 15 2.15 9.02 3.88
CA LEU A 15 3.54 8.54 3.95
C LEU A 15 3.69 7.19 3.24
N ILE A 16 2.74 6.27 3.46
CA ILE A 16 2.72 4.97 2.80
C ILE A 16 2.53 5.15 1.28
N ILE A 17 1.63 6.02 0.84
CA ILE A 17 1.43 6.33 -0.59
C ILE A 17 2.71 6.90 -1.21
N GLY A 18 3.40 7.83 -0.54
CA GLY A 18 4.65 8.41 -1.02
C GLY A 18 5.79 7.39 -1.15
N ILE A 19 5.89 6.47 -0.20
CA ILE A 19 6.83 5.34 -0.26
C ILE A 19 6.48 4.42 -1.43
N ILE A 20 5.21 4.00 -1.56
CA ILE A 20 4.77 3.16 -2.68
C ILE A 20 5.12 3.83 -4.00
N TRP A 21 4.82 5.12 -4.16
CA TRP A 21 5.07 5.88 -5.39
C TRP A 21 6.56 5.97 -5.74
N THR A 22 7.43 6.08 -4.74
CA THR A 22 8.89 6.08 -4.90
C THR A 22 9.39 4.71 -5.38
N PHE A 23 8.81 3.63 -4.86
CA PHE A 23 9.21 2.28 -5.17
C PHE A 23 8.58 1.75 -6.48
N ILE A 24 7.38 2.21 -6.88
CA ILE A 24 6.64 1.75 -8.08
C ILE A 24 7.35 2.00 -9.42
N GLY A 25 8.35 2.88 -9.44
CA GLY A 25 9.18 3.11 -10.64
C GLY A 25 10.29 2.09 -10.86
N ARG A 26 10.77 1.40 -9.80
CA ARG A 26 11.90 0.45 -9.85
C ARG A 26 11.88 -0.54 -8.66
N LEU A 27 10.77 -1.23 -8.40
CA LEU A 27 10.77 -2.29 -7.38
C LEU A 27 11.47 -3.54 -7.91
N PRO A 28 12.63 -3.95 -7.36
CA PRO A 28 13.05 -5.34 -7.48
C PRO A 28 12.03 -6.19 -6.69
N GLY A 29 11.06 -6.78 -7.39
CA GLY A 29 9.95 -7.52 -6.77
C GLY A 29 8.71 -7.62 -7.64
N ASP A 30 8.50 -6.69 -8.57
CA ASP A 30 7.51 -6.88 -9.63
C ASP A 30 8.08 -7.88 -10.63
N ILE A 31 7.60 -9.12 -10.52
CA ILE A 31 7.97 -10.19 -11.44
C ILE A 31 7.41 -9.79 -12.81
N THR A 32 8.28 -9.17 -13.61
CA THR A 32 7.95 -8.74 -14.95
C THR A 32 8.45 -9.82 -15.89
N PHE A 33 7.62 -10.83 -16.13
CA PHE A 33 7.94 -11.87 -17.10
C PHE A 33 7.74 -11.29 -18.50
N LYS A 34 8.86 -11.01 -19.18
CA LYS A 34 8.86 -10.59 -20.58
C LYS A 34 9.28 -11.77 -21.45
N LYS A 35 8.34 -12.31 -22.22
CA LYS A 35 8.59 -13.37 -23.20
C LYS A 35 8.07 -12.90 -24.56
N GLY A 36 8.96 -12.47 -25.44
CA GLY A 36 8.61 -11.88 -26.73
C GLY A 36 7.80 -10.58 -26.58
N ASN A 37 6.64 -10.50 -27.26
CA ASN A 37 5.70 -9.36 -27.18
C ASN A 37 4.82 -9.36 -25.92
N VAL A 38 4.86 -10.40 -25.09
CA VAL A 38 3.96 -10.54 -23.94
C VAL A 38 4.70 -10.13 -22.67
N THR A 39 4.14 -9.14 -21.96
CA THR A 39 4.68 -8.65 -20.69
C THR A 39 3.66 -8.98 -19.60
N PHE A 40 4.00 -9.92 -18.71
CA PHE A 40 3.20 -10.25 -17.54
C PHE A 40 3.76 -9.49 -16.34
N TYR A 41 2.96 -8.57 -15.79
CA TYR A 41 3.28 -7.86 -14.56
C TYR A 41 2.54 -8.52 -13.41
N PHE A 42 3.29 -8.99 -12.41
CA PHE A 42 2.70 -9.57 -11.21
C PHE A 42 3.06 -8.72 -9.98
N PRO A 43 2.17 -7.80 -9.56
CA PRO A 43 2.49 -6.79 -8.57
C PRO A 43 2.21 -7.32 -7.16
N ILE A 44 3.08 -8.21 -6.69
CA ILE A 44 2.95 -8.88 -5.37
C ILE A 44 3.09 -7.85 -4.25
N MET A 45 4.06 -6.95 -4.36
CA MET A 45 4.38 -5.98 -3.33
C MET A 45 3.24 -4.99 -3.10
N THR A 46 2.60 -4.49 -4.16
CA THR A 46 1.46 -3.60 -4.02
C THR A 46 0.28 -4.30 -3.34
N SER A 47 0.03 -5.56 -3.68
CA SER A 47 -1.06 -6.36 -3.09
C SER A 47 -0.87 -6.56 -1.58
N ILE A 48 0.36 -6.83 -1.13
CA ILE A 48 0.70 -6.96 0.29
C ILE A 48 0.48 -5.63 1.03
N VAL A 49 0.95 -4.52 0.46
CA VAL A 49 0.84 -3.20 1.10
C VAL A 49 -0.63 -2.78 1.22
N VAL A 50 -1.42 -2.95 0.16
CA VAL A 50 -2.86 -2.68 0.18
C VAL A 50 -3.55 -3.51 1.27
N SER A 51 -3.20 -4.78 1.42
CA SER A 51 -3.74 -5.67 2.45
C SER A 51 -3.42 -5.19 3.88
N ILE A 52 -2.18 -4.76 4.13
CA ILE A 52 -1.76 -4.21 5.44
C ILE A 52 -2.52 -2.92 5.75
N ILE A 53 -2.67 -2.02 4.78
CA ILE A 53 -3.43 -0.77 4.96
C ILE A 53 -4.89 -1.06 5.30
N LEU A 54 -5.57 -1.91 4.50
CA LEU A 54 -6.96 -2.29 4.76
C LEU A 54 -7.11 -2.93 6.13
N SER A 55 -6.18 -3.83 6.50
CA SER A 55 -6.17 -4.48 7.81
C SER A 55 -6.03 -3.47 8.94
N LEU A 56 -5.15 -2.46 8.78
CA LEU A 56 -4.97 -1.39 9.76
C LEU A 56 -6.22 -0.52 9.90
N ILE A 57 -6.87 -0.19 8.78
CA ILE A 57 -8.13 0.56 8.74
C ILE A 57 -9.22 -0.21 9.49
N PHE A 58 -9.42 -1.49 9.17
CA PHE A 58 -10.40 -2.33 9.86
C PHE A 58 -10.09 -2.51 11.34
N TYR A 59 -8.81 -2.67 11.70
CA TYR A 59 -8.38 -2.77 13.09
C TYR A 59 -8.71 -1.49 13.89
N ILE A 60 -8.46 -0.32 13.30
CA ILE A 60 -8.76 0.96 13.94
C ILE A 60 -10.28 1.14 14.04
N LEU A 61 -11.04 0.90 12.97
CA LEU A 61 -12.50 1.00 12.98
C LEU A 61 -13.15 0.02 13.97
N GLY A 62 -12.67 -1.23 14.04
CA GLY A 62 -13.14 -2.23 14.98
C GLY A 62 -12.82 -1.91 16.44
N ARG A 63 -11.70 -1.22 16.69
CA ARG A 63 -11.30 -0.76 18.04
C ARG A 63 -12.04 0.51 18.49
N PHE A 64 -12.74 1.21 17.59
CA PHE A 64 -13.58 2.38 17.94
C PHE A 64 -15.03 2.02 18.29
N ARG A 65 -15.35 0.72 18.40
CA ARG A 65 -16.63 0.21 18.87
C ARG A 65 -16.56 -0.27 20.30
#